data_AF-A0A8I6Y4A3-F1
#
_entry.id   AF-A0A8I6Y4A3-F1
#
_cell.length_a   1.000
_cell.length_b   1.000
_cell.length_c   1.000
_cell.angle_alpha   90.00
_cell.angle_beta   90.00
_cell.angle_gamma   90.00
#
_symmetry.space_group_name_H-M   'P 1'
#
loop_
_entity.id
_entity.type
_entity.pdbx_description
1 polymer ?
#
loop_
_entity_poly.entity_id
_entity_poly.type
_entity_poly.pdbx_seq_one_letter_code
_entity_poly.pdbx_strand_id
1 'polypeptide(L)'
;MSITLEDIAMITGLPIEGRALTGKVRAAGWRQRVATLVGVEPEPWTDEIRKDPRPSGVLFSWIQRHFHRCPKDASPLVVQRFARAYLWNLLTQVVFPDGTGDTASWMFLDPLRDWDVKWSWGSAALAFLYRQMEHL
;
A
#
# COMPACT_ATOMS: atom_id res chain seq x y z
N MET A 1 -4.00 -18.39 -23.47
CA MET A 1 -4.27 -18.91 -22.11
C MET A 1 -4.34 -17.68 -21.22
N SER A 2 -5.47 -17.46 -20.56
CA SER A 2 -5.71 -16.22 -19.80
C SER A 2 -5.87 -16.58 -18.32
N ILE A 3 -5.24 -15.81 -17.44
CA ILE A 3 -5.31 -16.02 -15.99
C ILE A 3 -6.68 -15.55 -15.50
N THR A 4 -7.38 -16.39 -14.76
CA THR A 4 -8.73 -16.12 -14.25
C THR A 4 -8.71 -15.59 -12.80
N LEU A 5 -9.87 -15.20 -12.28
CA LEU A 5 -9.98 -14.80 -10.88
C LEU A 5 -9.74 -15.98 -9.94
N GLU A 6 -10.19 -17.17 -10.33
CA GLU A 6 -9.99 -18.43 -9.62
C GLU A 6 -8.50 -18.76 -9.50
N ASP A 7 -7.72 -18.55 -10.57
CA ASP A 7 -6.27 -18.73 -10.54
C ASP A 7 -5.60 -17.78 -9.55
N ILE A 8 -5.99 -16.50 -9.57
CA ILE A 8 -5.45 -15.48 -8.63
C ILE A 8 -5.83 -15.82 -7.19
N ALA A 9 -7.07 -16.20 -6.93
CA ALA A 9 -7.51 -16.60 -5.59
C ALA A 9 -6.71 -17.80 -5.08
N MET A 10 -6.48 -18.80 -5.94
CA MET A 10 -5.72 -20.00 -5.60
C MET A 10 -4.25 -19.70 -5.30
N ILE A 11 -3.59 -18.88 -6.13
CA ILE A 11 -2.15 -18.60 -6.00
C ILE A 11 -1.86 -17.64 -4.85
N THR A 12 -2.68 -16.59 -4.69
CA THR A 12 -2.38 -15.49 -3.75
C THR A 12 -3.13 -15.60 -2.43
N GLY A 13 -4.21 -16.39 -2.38
CA GLY A 13 -5.13 -16.43 -1.23
C GLY A 13 -5.92 -15.14 -1.03
N LEU A 14 -5.84 -14.17 -1.95
CA LEU A 14 -6.55 -12.90 -1.83
C LEU A 14 -8.06 -13.09 -2.12
N PRO A 15 -8.94 -12.39 -1.38
CA PRO A 15 -10.37 -12.45 -1.62
C PRO A 15 -10.71 -11.86 -2.99
N ILE A 16 -11.48 -12.61 -3.78
CA ILE A 16 -12.05 -12.16 -5.06
C ILE A 16 -13.48 -11.62 -4.92
N GLU A 17 -14.10 -11.82 -3.76
CA GLU A 17 -15.38 -11.23 -3.39
C GLU A 17 -15.19 -9.92 -2.61
N GLY A 18 -16.19 -9.04 -2.67
CA GLY A 18 -16.22 -7.77 -1.95
C GLY A 18 -16.28 -6.56 -2.88
N ARG A 19 -16.01 -5.37 -2.30
CA ARG A 19 -16.05 -4.11 -3.03
C ARG A 19 -14.87 -4.01 -3.99
N ALA A 20 -15.13 -3.53 -5.21
CA ALA A 20 -14.07 -3.24 -6.16
C ALA A 20 -13.17 -2.12 -5.62
N LEU A 21 -11.85 -2.35 -5.65
CA LEU A 21 -10.85 -1.36 -5.23
C LEU A 21 -10.77 -0.22 -6.25
N THR A 22 -11.67 0.75 -6.11
CA THR A 22 -11.79 1.90 -7.02
C THR A 22 -11.82 3.19 -6.22
N GLY A 23 -11.24 4.26 -6.75
CA GLY A 23 -11.21 5.54 -6.05
C GLY A 23 -10.36 6.60 -6.73
N LYS A 24 -10.61 7.87 -6.38
CA LYS A 24 -9.78 8.99 -6.82
C LYS A 24 -8.57 9.11 -5.91
N VAL A 25 -7.38 9.02 -6.48
CA VAL A 25 -6.11 9.23 -5.78
C VAL A 25 -5.85 10.74 -5.67
N ARG A 26 -5.73 11.28 -4.45
CA ARG A 26 -5.46 12.71 -4.21
C ARG A 26 -4.04 12.92 -3.70
N ALA A 27 -3.12 13.40 -4.54
CA ALA A 27 -1.73 13.58 -4.13
C ALA A 27 -1.54 14.64 -3.02
N ALA A 28 -2.39 15.67 -2.99
CA ALA A 28 -2.32 16.70 -1.95
C ALA A 28 -2.46 16.10 -0.54
N GLY A 29 -1.56 16.46 0.37
CA GLY A 29 -1.63 16.06 1.78
C GLY A 29 -1.31 14.58 2.06
N TRP A 30 -0.60 13.88 1.17
CA TRP A 30 -0.36 12.45 1.32
C TRP A 30 0.49 12.10 2.55
N ARG A 31 1.50 12.93 2.89
CA ARG A 31 2.33 12.74 4.09
C ARG A 31 1.50 12.79 5.37
N GLN A 32 0.57 13.75 5.46
CA GLN A 32 -0.35 13.87 6.58
C GLN A 32 -1.32 12.68 6.67
N ARG A 33 -1.73 12.09 5.54
CA ARG A 33 -2.52 10.86 5.56
C ARG A 33 -1.73 9.67 6.07
N VAL A 34 -0.47 9.53 5.66
CA VAL A 34 0.44 8.52 6.24
C VAL A 34 0.52 8.73 7.76
N ALA A 35 0.78 9.95 8.21
CA ALA A 35 0.83 10.30 9.63
C ALA A 35 -0.47 9.94 10.37
N THR A 36 -1.62 10.20 9.77
CA THR A 36 -2.93 9.89 10.36
C THR A 36 -3.14 8.37 10.50
N LEU A 37 -2.79 7.60 9.48
CA LEU A 37 -3.11 6.17 9.41
C LEU A 37 -2.11 5.28 10.15
N VAL A 38 -0.82 5.60 10.06
CA VAL A 38 0.26 4.81 10.69
C VAL A 38 0.94 5.51 11.86
N GLY A 39 0.64 6.80 12.11
CA GLY A 39 1.09 7.53 13.30
C GLY A 39 2.44 8.23 13.18
N VAL A 40 3.11 8.12 12.04
CA VAL A 40 4.43 8.75 11.79
C VAL A 40 4.37 9.45 10.44
N GLU A 41 4.78 10.72 10.39
CA GLU A 41 4.85 11.49 9.14
C GLU A 41 6.21 11.23 8.46
N PRO A 42 6.22 10.86 7.16
CA PRO A 42 7.45 10.78 6.39
C PRO A 42 8.13 12.15 6.27
N GLU A 43 9.46 12.18 6.24
CA GLU A 43 10.20 13.43 6.18
C GLU A 43 9.83 14.25 4.91
N PRO A 44 9.71 15.58 5.03
CA PRO A 44 9.52 16.43 3.87
C PRO A 44 10.77 16.38 2.99
N TRP A 45 10.56 16.51 1.69
CA TRP A 45 11.66 16.75 0.78
C TRP A 45 12.18 18.19 1.00
N THR A 46 13.47 18.32 1.30
CA THR A 46 14.08 19.59 1.74
C THR A 46 14.91 20.29 0.66
N ASP A 47 15.09 19.69 -0.52
CA ASP A 47 15.82 20.33 -1.62
C ASP A 47 14.88 21.30 -2.34
N GLU A 48 15.17 22.59 -2.23
CA GLU A 48 14.36 23.68 -2.81
C GLU A 48 14.54 23.80 -4.34
N ILE A 49 15.61 23.22 -4.89
CA ILE A 49 15.98 23.33 -6.30
C ILE A 49 15.47 22.12 -7.09
N ARG A 50 15.57 20.93 -6.51
CA ARG A 50 15.15 19.67 -7.14
C ARG A 50 13.73 19.30 -6.74
N LYS A 51 12.94 18.85 -7.71
CA LYS A 51 11.65 18.22 -7.41
C LYS A 51 11.87 16.95 -6.60
N ASP A 52 10.96 16.70 -5.66
CA ASP A 52 10.94 15.45 -4.90
C ASP A 52 10.96 14.26 -5.87
N PRO A 53 11.98 13.40 -5.84
CA PRO A 53 12.08 12.27 -6.74
C PRO A 53 11.02 11.21 -6.44
N ARG A 54 10.33 11.28 -5.29
CA ARG A 54 9.38 10.26 -4.81
C ARG A 54 8.04 10.89 -4.40
N PRO A 55 7.35 11.59 -5.31
CA PRO A 55 6.07 12.24 -4.97
C PRO A 55 4.94 11.24 -4.71
N SER A 56 5.12 9.98 -5.12
CA SER A 56 4.10 8.94 -5.13
C SER A 56 4.26 7.87 -4.04
N GLY A 57 5.32 7.92 -3.21
CA GLY A 57 5.57 6.83 -2.27
C GLY A 57 6.57 7.14 -1.15
N VAL A 58 6.62 6.23 -0.18
CA VAL A 58 7.55 6.25 0.96
C VAL A 58 8.55 5.11 0.81
N LEU A 59 9.81 5.33 1.16
CA LEU A 59 10.82 4.27 1.06
C LEU A 59 10.45 3.05 1.91
N PHE A 60 10.70 1.85 1.37
CA PHE A 60 10.57 0.63 2.16
C PHE A 60 11.50 0.61 3.38
N SER A 61 12.70 1.19 3.24
CA SER A 61 13.65 1.35 4.36
C SER A 61 13.10 2.25 5.46
N TRP A 62 12.27 3.23 5.13
CA TRP A 62 11.57 4.06 6.11
C TRP A 62 10.50 3.24 6.84
N ILE A 63 9.68 2.48 6.11
CA ILE A 63 8.66 1.62 6.74
C ILE A 63 9.32 0.62 7.67
N GLN A 64 10.40 -0.03 7.24
CA GLN A 64 11.17 -0.94 8.09
C GLN A 64 11.71 -0.22 9.32
N ARG A 65 12.36 0.94 9.18
CA ARG A 65 12.89 1.70 10.33
C ARG A 65 11.82 1.99 11.40
N HIS A 66 10.62 2.37 10.98
CA HIS A 66 9.56 2.79 11.91
C HIS A 66 8.65 1.65 12.40
N PHE A 67 8.48 0.59 11.59
CA PHE A 67 7.49 -0.46 11.84
C PHE A 67 8.05 -1.88 11.89
N HIS A 68 9.38 -2.06 11.95
CA HIS A 68 10.01 -3.38 11.99
C HIS A 68 9.52 -4.27 13.15
N ARG A 69 9.29 -3.68 14.33
CA ARG A 69 8.86 -4.43 15.51
C ARG A 69 7.84 -3.67 16.34
N CYS A 70 6.64 -4.23 16.46
CA CYS A 70 5.62 -3.70 17.37
C CYS A 70 6.06 -3.91 18.83
N PRO A 71 5.95 -2.90 19.71
CA PRO A 71 6.20 -3.06 21.15
C PRO A 71 5.30 -4.14 21.77
N LYS A 72 5.81 -4.89 22.74
CA LYS A 72 5.04 -5.98 23.39
C LYS A 72 3.81 -5.47 24.14
N ASP A 73 3.93 -4.32 24.78
CA ASP A 73 2.88 -3.69 25.57
C ASP A 73 2.17 -2.57 24.78
N ALA A 74 2.12 -2.71 23.46
CA ALA A 74 1.49 -1.73 22.58
C ALA A 74 -0.02 -1.63 22.84
N SER A 75 -0.54 -0.41 22.88
CA SER A 75 -1.98 -0.19 22.92
C SER A 75 -2.65 -0.69 21.62
N PRO A 76 -3.95 -1.02 21.64
CA PRO A 76 -4.66 -1.47 20.44
C PRO A 76 -4.52 -0.52 19.25
N LEU A 77 -4.47 0.79 19.50
CA LEU A 77 -4.25 1.80 18.47
C LEU A 77 -2.85 1.67 17.81
N VAL A 78 -1.82 1.41 18.60
CA VAL A 78 -0.46 1.20 18.10
C VAL A 78 -0.39 -0.11 17.31
N VAL A 79 -1.00 -1.19 17.81
CA VAL A 79 -1.07 -2.46 17.07
C VAL A 79 -1.74 -2.27 15.71
N GLN A 80 -2.86 -1.54 15.64
CA GLN A 80 -3.52 -1.25 14.38
C GLN A 80 -2.62 -0.46 13.42
N ARG A 81 -1.87 0.52 13.90
CA ARG A 81 -0.92 1.29 13.08
C ARG A 81 0.17 0.40 12.49
N PHE A 82 0.74 -0.49 13.30
CA PHE A 82 1.72 -1.48 12.83
C PHE A 82 1.11 -2.46 11.83
N ALA A 83 -0.11 -2.94 12.08
CA ALA A 83 -0.83 -3.82 11.16
C ALA A 83 -1.08 -3.13 9.80
N ARG A 84 -1.50 -1.85 9.80
CA ARG A 84 -1.65 -1.06 8.57
C ARG A 84 -0.32 -0.91 7.83
N ALA A 85 0.75 -0.58 8.53
CA ALA A 85 2.08 -0.43 7.91
C ALA A 85 2.58 -1.76 7.31
N TYR A 86 2.35 -2.89 7.99
CA TYR A 86 2.69 -4.21 7.49
C TYR A 86 1.90 -4.56 6.22
N LEU A 87 0.57 -4.41 6.26
CA LEU A 87 -0.28 -4.67 5.08
C LEU A 87 0.05 -3.73 3.93
N TRP A 88 0.29 -2.46 4.22
CA TRP A 88 0.71 -1.49 3.21
C TRP A 88 1.99 -1.95 2.52
N ASN A 89 3.01 -2.32 3.30
CA ASN A 89 4.27 -2.85 2.78
C ASN A 89 4.04 -4.09 1.91
N LEU A 90 3.26 -5.07 2.40
CA LEU A 90 2.94 -6.30 1.66
C LEU A 90 2.23 -6.00 0.33
N LEU A 91 1.22 -5.14 0.35
CA LEU A 91 0.49 -4.75 -0.84
C LEU A 91 1.41 -4.10 -1.88
N THR A 92 2.29 -3.18 -1.47
CA THR A 92 3.16 -2.47 -2.41
C THR A 92 4.39 -3.24 -2.85
N GLN A 93 4.86 -4.23 -2.08
CA GLN A 93 6.03 -5.04 -2.46
C GLN A 93 5.67 -6.29 -3.24
N VAL A 94 4.54 -6.91 -2.89
CA VAL A 94 4.19 -8.26 -3.36
C VAL A 94 3.02 -8.21 -4.35
N VAL A 95 1.95 -7.49 -4.01
CA VAL A 95 0.69 -7.54 -4.78
C VAL A 95 0.67 -6.52 -5.91
N PHE A 96 1.19 -5.32 -5.64
CA PHE A 96 1.19 -4.17 -6.54
C PHE A 96 2.60 -3.54 -6.62
N PRO A 97 3.65 -4.31 -6.96
CA PRO A 97 4.99 -3.78 -7.10
C PRO A 97 5.00 -2.67 -8.15
N ASP A 98 5.56 -1.52 -7.78
CA ASP A 98 5.83 -0.48 -8.77
C ASP A 98 7.18 -0.70 -9.44
N GLY A 99 7.39 -0.07 -10.60
CA GLY A 99 8.64 -0.19 -11.34
C GLY A 99 9.84 0.50 -10.68
N THR A 100 9.64 1.25 -9.59
CA THR A 100 10.74 1.93 -8.87
C THR A 100 11.47 0.98 -7.93
N GLY A 101 10.76 -0.01 -7.38
CA GLY A 101 11.34 -1.12 -6.61
C GLY A 101 11.79 -0.76 -5.19
N ASP A 102 11.81 0.52 -4.81
CA ASP A 102 12.27 0.98 -3.49
C ASP A 102 11.20 1.77 -2.69
N THR A 103 10.06 2.08 -3.30
CA THR A 103 8.97 2.83 -2.64
C THR A 103 7.66 2.07 -2.49
N ALA A 104 7.01 2.29 -1.35
CA ALA A 104 5.63 1.94 -1.09
C ALA A 104 4.72 3.09 -1.52
N SER A 105 3.90 2.87 -2.54
CA SER A 105 2.93 3.88 -2.98
C SER A 105 1.91 4.16 -1.88
N TRP A 106 1.78 5.43 -1.47
CA TRP A 106 0.87 5.84 -0.39
C TRP A 106 -0.60 5.67 -0.75
N MET A 107 -0.95 5.47 -2.02
CA MET A 107 -2.34 5.30 -2.47
C MET A 107 -3.02 4.07 -1.87
N PHE A 108 -2.23 3.03 -1.54
CA PHE A 108 -2.74 1.78 -0.96
C PHE A 108 -3.04 1.88 0.54
N LEU A 109 -2.69 2.99 1.19
CA LEU A 109 -3.07 3.22 2.59
C LEU A 109 -4.53 3.61 2.77
N ASP A 110 -5.12 4.36 1.82
CA ASP A 110 -6.51 4.80 1.95
C ASP A 110 -7.51 3.61 2.02
N PRO A 111 -7.35 2.54 1.22
CA PRO A 111 -8.13 1.31 1.38
C PRO A 111 -7.97 0.62 2.73
N LEU A 112 -6.84 0.81 3.42
CA LEU A 112 -6.54 0.23 4.75
C LEU A 112 -7.02 1.10 5.92
N ARG A 113 -7.72 2.21 5.64
CA ARG A 113 -8.26 3.10 6.67
C ARG A 113 -9.31 2.41 7.52
N ASP A 114 -10.23 1.71 6.85
CA ASP A 114 -11.39 1.07 7.46
C ASP A 114 -11.26 -0.45 7.36
N TRP A 115 -11.17 -1.09 8.51
CA TRP A 115 -10.99 -2.53 8.63
C TRP A 115 -12.26 -3.32 8.31
N ASP A 116 -13.43 -2.69 8.36
CA ASP A 116 -14.71 -3.35 8.12
C ASP A 116 -15.02 -3.47 6.63
N VAL A 117 -14.27 -2.74 5.78
CA VAL A 117 -14.44 -2.81 4.33
C VAL A 117 -13.77 -4.06 3.77
N LYS A 118 -14.61 -4.95 3.24
CA LYS A 118 -14.17 -6.12 2.47
C LYS A 118 -13.88 -5.72 1.02
N TRP A 119 -12.61 -5.54 0.70
CA TRP A 119 -12.15 -5.29 -0.67
C TRP A 119 -11.93 -6.61 -1.41
N SER A 120 -12.28 -6.63 -2.70
CA SER A 120 -11.85 -7.67 -3.62
C SER A 120 -10.39 -7.43 -4.06
N TRP A 121 -9.46 -7.76 -3.17
CA TRP A 121 -8.02 -7.61 -3.40
C TRP A 121 -7.53 -8.49 -4.58
N GLY A 122 -8.13 -9.68 -4.76
CA GLY A 122 -7.80 -10.58 -5.86
C GLY A 122 -8.19 -10.00 -7.22
N SER A 123 -9.38 -9.40 -7.35
CA SER A 123 -9.76 -8.72 -8.60
C SER A 123 -8.88 -7.51 -8.88
N ALA A 124 -8.48 -6.75 -7.84
CA ALA A 124 -7.54 -5.64 -8.00
C ALA A 124 -6.16 -6.13 -8.46
N ALA A 125 -5.64 -7.21 -7.89
CA ALA A 125 -4.38 -7.84 -8.28
C ALA A 125 -4.43 -8.33 -9.74
N LEU A 126 -5.51 -8.98 -10.16
CA LEU A 126 -5.68 -9.44 -11.54
C LEU A 126 -5.70 -8.27 -12.54
N ALA A 127 -6.46 -7.21 -12.22
CA ALA A 127 -6.51 -6.01 -13.07
C ALA A 127 -5.13 -5.33 -13.18
N PHE A 128 -4.40 -5.27 -12.06
CA PHE A 128 -3.03 -4.76 -12.06
C PHE A 128 -2.10 -5.62 -12.92
N LEU A 129 -2.17 -6.94 -12.79
CA LEU A 129 -1.37 -7.88 -13.58
C LEU A 129 -1.60 -7.68 -15.08
N TYR A 130 -2.86 -7.64 -15.51
CA TYR A 130 -3.19 -7.41 -16.93
C TYR A 130 -2.63 -6.08 -17.44
N ARG A 131 -2.75 -5.01 -16.65
CA ARG A 131 -2.17 -3.72 -17.00
C ARG A 131 -0.65 -3.78 -17.18
N GLN A 132 0.07 -4.54 -16.35
CA GLN A 132 1.52 -4.67 -16.51
C GLN A 132 1.90 -5.45 -17.78
N MET A 133 1.09 -6.44 -18.18
CA MET A 133 1.34 -7.20 -19.41
C MET A 133 1.07 -6.39 -20.69
N GLU A 134 0.12 -5.45 -20.68
CA GLU A 134 -0.15 -4.58 -21.83
C GLU A 134 0.98 -3.55 -22.10
N HIS A 135 1.89 -3.35 -21.13
CA HIS A 135 3.03 -2.45 -21.25
C HIS A 135 4.35 -3.16 -21.61
N LEU A 136 4.30 -4.47 -21.90
CA LEU A 136 5.42 -5.28 -22.42
C LEU A 136 5.29 -5.46 -23.94
#